data_AF-A0A317T129-F1
#
_entry.id   AF-A0A317T129-F1
#
_cell.length_a   1.000
_cell.length_b   1.000
_cell.length_c   1.000
_cell.angle_alpha   90.00
_cell.angle_beta   90.00
_cell.angle_gamma   90.00
#
_symmetry.space_group_name_H-M   'P 1'
#
loop_
_entity.id
_entity.type
_entity.pdbx_description
1 polymer ?
#
loop_
_entity_poly.entity_id
_entity_poly.type
_entity_poly.pdbx_seq_one_letter_code
_entity_poly.pdbx_strand_id
1 'polypeptide(L)'
;MAEVSKSLNIPQIEKLRDAANYHTWCSIATTFLDIMRVWDVVTGKTPKPDGTDATTEASWVRLSQRAKGFILLNIDRGLMPLISTAPDAPAAWAKLEEKFDRKTPTSLYTLLKTIVTLRCSNKI
;
A
#
# COMPACT_ATOMS: atom_id res chain seq x y z
N MET A 1 18.41 4.68 32.22
CA MET A 1 17.39 3.66 31.94
C MET A 1 17.42 3.38 30.45
N ALA A 2 17.83 2.18 30.05
CA ALA A 2 17.97 1.82 28.64
C ALA A 2 16.57 1.57 28.05
N GLU A 3 16.13 2.45 27.17
CA GLU A 3 14.91 2.29 26.39
C GLU A 3 15.13 1.10 25.46
N VAL A 4 14.55 -0.05 25.83
CA VAL A 4 14.61 -1.29 25.05
C VAL A 4 14.11 -0.95 23.65
N SER A 5 15.04 -0.95 22.70
CA SER A 5 14.76 -0.76 21.28
C SER A 5 13.87 -1.92 20.84
N LYS A 6 12.55 -1.73 20.96
CA LYS A 6 11.57 -2.74 20.60
C LYS A 6 11.76 -2.95 19.09
N SER A 7 12.37 -4.08 18.72
CA SER A 7 12.63 -4.43 17.33
C SER A 7 11.36 -4.21 16.54
N LEU A 8 11.43 -3.42 15.46
CA LEU A 8 10.34 -3.22 14.53
C LEU A 8 10.04 -4.57 13.88
N ASN A 9 9.14 -5.35 14.49
CA ASN A 9 8.63 -6.56 13.87
C ASN A 9 7.66 -6.11 12.78
N ILE A 10 8.15 -6.12 11.55
CA ILE A 10 7.37 -5.80 10.37
C ILE A 10 6.88 -7.13 9.79
N PRO A 11 5.56 -7.36 9.78
CA PRO A 11 5.00 -8.60 9.28
C PRO A 11 5.40 -8.82 7.83
N GLN A 12 5.69 -10.07 7.49
CA GLN A 12 5.99 -10.52 6.14
C GLN A 12 4.74 -11.20 5.58
N ILE A 13 4.29 -10.73 4.43
CA ILE A 13 3.16 -11.28 3.68
C ILE A 13 3.65 -11.78 2.32
N GLU A 14 2.78 -12.41 1.54
CA GLU A 14 3.11 -12.69 0.14
C GLU A 14 3.49 -11.38 -0.55
N LYS A 15 4.62 -11.36 -1.27
CA LYS A 15 5.10 -10.13 -1.89
C LYS A 15 4.21 -9.70 -3.04
N LEU A 16 3.97 -8.40 -3.16
CA LEU A 16 3.34 -7.82 -4.35
C LEU A 16 4.27 -8.00 -5.55
N ARG A 17 3.82 -8.74 -6.56
CA ARG A 17 4.63 -9.03 -7.76
C ARG A 17 4.11 -8.26 -8.97
N ASP A 18 2.81 -8.32 -9.18
CA ASP A 18 2.15 -7.83 -10.38
C ASP A 18 0.66 -7.55 -10.12
N ALA A 19 -0.08 -7.23 -11.19
CA ALA A 19 -1.51 -6.95 -11.11
C ALA A 19 -2.35 -8.17 -10.69
N ALA A 20 -1.86 -9.41 -10.86
CA ALA A 20 -2.63 -10.61 -10.58
C ALA A 20 -2.84 -10.80 -9.07
N ASN A 21 -1.84 -10.48 -8.24
CA ASN A 21 -1.97 -10.57 -6.78
C ASN A 21 -2.22 -9.22 -6.09
N TYR A 22 -2.32 -8.11 -6.83
CA TYR A 22 -2.46 -6.77 -6.27
C TYR A 22 -3.67 -6.60 -5.33
N HIS A 23 -4.88 -7.00 -5.73
CA HIS A 23 -6.07 -6.79 -4.90
C HIS A 23 -6.04 -7.60 -3.59
N THR A 24 -5.58 -8.86 -3.67
CA THR A 24 -5.37 -9.72 -2.50
C THR A 24 -4.31 -9.13 -1.59
N TRP A 25 -3.18 -8.71 -2.17
CA TRP A 25 -2.10 -8.07 -1.44
C TRP A 25 -2.57 -6.79 -0.75
N CYS A 26 -3.30 -5.93 -1.44
CA CYS A 26 -3.83 -4.67 -0.93
C CYS A 26 -4.73 -4.90 0.30
N SER A 27 -5.60 -5.92 0.25
CA SER A 27 -6.48 -6.28 1.37
C SER A 27 -5.68 -6.71 2.62
N ILE A 28 -4.66 -7.55 2.43
CA ILE A 28 -3.80 -8.03 3.52
C ILE A 28 -2.91 -6.89 4.05
N ALA A 29 -2.30 -6.11 3.15
CA ALA A 29 -1.44 -4.98 3.48
C ALA A 29 -2.17 -3.92 4.30
N THR A 30 -3.39 -3.56 3.88
CA THR A 30 -4.26 -2.63 4.61
C THR A 30 -4.52 -3.13 6.03
N THR A 31 -4.87 -4.42 6.18
CA THR A 31 -5.09 -5.04 7.50
C THR A 31 -3.88 -4.92 8.42
N PHE A 32 -2.67 -5.18 7.91
CA PHE A 32 -1.46 -5.04 8.73
C PHE A 32 -1.08 -3.59 9.02
N LEU A 33 -1.28 -2.66 8.08
CA LEU A 33 -1.07 -1.23 8.31
C LEU A 33 -2.03 -0.68 9.37
N ASP A 34 -3.26 -1.18 9.43
CA ASP A 34 -4.24 -0.89 10.49
C ASP A 34 -3.80 -1.46 11.85
N ILE A 35 -3.39 -2.74 11.90
CA ILE A 35 -2.86 -3.37 13.12
C ILE A 35 -1.63 -2.61 13.64
N MET A 36 -0.78 -2.12 12.72
CA MET A 36 0.40 -1.32 13.04
C MET A 36 0.07 0.12 13.45
N ARG A 37 -1.20 0.55 13.35
CA ARG A 37 -1.69 1.90 13.64
C ARG A 37 -1.01 2.98 12.79
N VAL A 38 -0.77 2.68 11.52
CA VAL A 38 -0.12 3.61 10.56
C VAL A 38 -0.99 3.87 9.33
N TRP A 39 -2.11 3.18 9.16
CA TRP A 39 -2.98 3.33 8.01
C TRP A 39 -3.58 4.74 7.84
N ASP A 40 -3.92 5.41 8.93
CA ASP A 40 -4.43 6.78 8.87
C ASP A 40 -3.40 7.77 8.31
N VAL A 41 -2.11 7.53 8.52
CA VAL A 41 -1.04 8.29 7.87
C VAL A 41 -1.01 7.98 6.38
N VAL A 42 -1.07 6.71 5.97
CA VAL A 42 -1.02 6.30 4.55
C VAL A 42 -2.16 6.91 3.74
N THR A 43 -3.38 6.93 4.31
CA THR A 43 -4.58 7.47 3.66
C THR A 43 -4.69 9.00 3.74
N GLY A 44 -3.79 9.66 4.50
CA GLY A 44 -3.85 11.10 4.73
C GLY A 44 -4.93 11.55 5.73
N LYS A 45 -5.64 10.63 6.38
CA LYS A 45 -6.54 10.96 7.51
C LYS A 45 -5.79 11.64 8.65
N THR A 46 -4.55 11.21 8.90
CA THR A 46 -3.57 11.97 9.69
C THR A 46 -2.74 12.81 8.71
N PRO A 47 -3.06 14.11 8.56
CA PRO A 47 -2.38 14.95 7.59
C PRO A 47 -0.91 15.14 7.97
N LYS A 48 -0.08 15.38 6.94
CA LYS A 48 1.31 15.80 7.16
C LYS A 48 1.31 17.15 7.88
N PRO A 49 2.07 17.31 8.97
CA PRO A 49 2.12 18.58 9.69
C PRO A 49 2.77 19.68 8.83
N ASP A 50 2.49 20.93 9.20
CA ASP A 50 2.99 22.12 8.52
C ASP A 50 4.38 22.58 9.02
N GLY A 51 4.97 21.84 9.95
CA GLY A 51 6.26 22.13 10.57
C GLY A 51 6.20 23.07 11.78
N THR A 52 5.02 23.46 12.25
CA THR A 52 4.86 24.38 13.39
C THR A 52 5.17 23.72 14.74
N ASP A 53 4.91 22.41 14.88
CA ASP A 53 5.26 21.62 16.06
C ASP A 53 6.22 20.48 15.69
N ALA A 54 7.47 20.61 16.16
CA ALA A 54 8.51 19.61 15.95
C ALA A 54 8.17 18.23 16.53
N THR A 55 7.39 18.18 17.61
CA THR A 55 6.98 16.92 18.25
C THR A 55 5.98 16.18 17.37
N THR A 56 4.95 16.90 16.89
CA THR A 56 3.97 16.35 15.96
C THR A 56 4.62 15.94 14.64
N GLU A 57 5.52 16.76 14.07
CA GLU A 57 6.30 16.42 12.87
C GLU A 57 7.11 15.13 13.05
N ALA A 58 7.90 15.03 14.11
CA ALA A 58 8.71 13.84 14.39
C ALA A 58 7.83 12.58 14.56
N SER A 59 6.67 12.73 15.20
CA SER A 59 5.72 11.62 15.37
C SER A 59 5.16 11.14 14.03
N TRP A 60 4.76 12.07 13.15
CA TRP A 60 4.23 11.76 11.83
C TRP A 60 5.28 11.10 10.93
N VAL A 61 6.51 11.65 10.92
CA VAL A 61 7.64 11.10 10.17
C VAL A 61 7.92 9.65 10.59
N ARG A 62 7.89 9.35 11.90
CA ARG A 62 8.11 8.00 12.41
C ARG A 62 7.02 7.03 11.95
N LEU A 63 5.76 7.43 11.99
CA LEU A 63 4.63 6.60 11.52
C LEU A 63 4.72 6.37 10.00
N SER A 64 5.04 7.42 9.25
CA SER A 64 5.23 7.36 7.80
C SER A 64 6.38 6.44 7.41
N GLN A 65 7.54 6.57 8.06
CA GLN A 65 8.68 5.67 7.82
C GLN A 65 8.33 4.21 8.14
N ARG A 66 7.58 3.96 9.21
CA ARG A 66 7.13 2.61 9.58
C ARG A 66 6.21 2.01 8.53
N ALA A 67 5.25 2.77 8.01
CA ALA A 67 4.38 2.31 6.92
C ALA A 67 5.16 2.07 5.62
N LYS A 68 6.02 3.02 5.22
CA LYS A 68 6.84 2.88 4.00
C LYS A 68 7.79 1.68 4.11
N GLY A 69 8.34 1.42 5.29
CA GLY A 69 9.16 0.24 5.58
C GLY A 69 8.39 -1.07 5.41
N PHE A 70 7.14 -1.13 5.89
CA PHE A 70 6.25 -2.28 5.63
C PHE A 70 6.03 -2.51 4.14
N ILE A 71 5.73 -1.45 3.38
CA ILE A 71 5.54 -1.53 1.93
C ILE A 71 6.81 -2.06 1.26
N LEU A 72 7.98 -1.45 1.51
CA LEU A 72 9.25 -1.83 0.87
C LEU A 72 9.66 -3.29 1.14
N LEU A 73 9.37 -3.81 2.33
CA LEU A 73 9.72 -5.20 2.69
C LEU A 73 8.77 -6.22 2.07
N ASN A 74 7.55 -5.81 1.73
CA ASN A 74 6.46 -6.69 1.25
C ASN A 74 6.14 -6.52 -0.24
N ILE A 75 7.01 -5.87 -1.00
CA ILE A 75 6.97 -5.83 -2.47
C ILE A 75 8.09 -6.68 -3.06
N ASP A 76 7.91 -7.10 -4.32
CA ASP A 76 8.98 -7.72 -5.09
C ASP A 76 10.10 -6.73 -5.43
N ARG A 77 11.32 -7.24 -5.64
CA ARG A 77 12.51 -6.43 -5.97
C ARG A 77 12.30 -5.57 -7.22
N GLY A 78 11.55 -6.06 -8.22
CA GLY A 78 11.25 -5.31 -9.43
C GLY A 78 10.44 -4.03 -9.19
N LEU A 79 9.76 -3.91 -8.04
CA LEU A 79 8.97 -2.73 -7.68
C LEU A 79 9.72 -1.75 -6.76
N MET A 80 10.87 -2.15 -6.21
CA MET A 80 11.64 -1.29 -5.30
C MET A 80 12.00 0.08 -5.88
N PRO A 81 12.45 0.22 -7.15
CA PRO A 81 12.78 1.54 -7.72
C PRO A 81 11.60 2.51 -7.79
N LEU A 82 10.39 1.98 -7.96
CA LEU A 82 9.16 2.79 -7.96
C LEU A 82 8.89 3.39 -6.57
N ILE A 83 9.06 2.57 -5.54
CA ILE A 83 8.67 2.91 -4.16
C ILE A 83 9.77 3.66 -3.40
N SER A 84 11.04 3.37 -3.68
CA SER A 84 12.18 4.01 -3.01
C SER A 84 12.17 5.53 -3.21
N THR A 85 11.78 5.99 -4.39
CA THR A 85 11.70 7.42 -4.79
C THR A 85 10.51 8.17 -4.20
N ALA A 86 9.56 7.50 -3.53
CA ALA A 86 8.48 8.19 -2.82
C ALA A 86 9.00 8.86 -1.54
N PRO A 87 8.68 10.14 -1.24
CA PRO A 87 9.18 10.80 -0.03
C PRO A 87 8.65 10.18 1.27
N ASP A 88 7.40 9.72 1.26
CA ASP A 88 6.69 9.24 2.44
C ASP A 88 5.75 8.07 2.09
N ALA A 89 5.08 7.51 3.12
CA ALA A 89 4.17 6.38 2.92
C ALA A 89 2.93 6.70 2.07
N PRO A 90 2.27 7.87 2.20
CA PRO A 90 1.19 8.25 1.29
C PRO A 90 1.62 8.24 -0.18
N ALA A 91 2.76 8.86 -0.50
CA ALA A 91 3.28 8.87 -1.86
C ALA A 91 3.69 7.47 -2.34
N ALA A 92 4.20 6.61 -1.44
CA ALA A 92 4.54 5.23 -1.77
C ALA A 92 3.29 4.42 -2.14
N TRP A 93 2.22 4.56 -1.36
CA TRP A 93 0.96 3.88 -1.61
C TRP A 93 0.29 4.36 -2.91
N ALA A 94 0.24 5.68 -3.12
CA ALA A 94 -0.32 6.27 -4.33
C ALA A 94 0.37 5.77 -5.62
N LYS A 95 1.69 5.54 -5.59
CA LYS A 95 2.42 4.95 -6.73
C LYS A 95 2.02 3.50 -7.02
N LEU A 96 1.67 2.72 -6.00
CA LEU A 96 1.16 1.36 -6.19
C LEU A 96 -0.24 1.40 -6.81
N GLU A 97 -1.11 2.27 -6.30
CA GLU A 97 -2.44 2.50 -6.87
C GLU A 97 -2.36 2.97 -8.33
N GLU A 98 -1.50 3.93 -8.63
CA GLU A 98 -1.28 4.40 -10.00
C GLU A 98 -0.77 3.29 -10.93
N LYS A 99 0.06 2.37 -10.42
CA LYS A 99 0.61 1.27 -11.22
C LYS A 99 -0.39 0.15 -11.47
N PHE A 100 -1.16 -0.25 -10.46
CA PHE A 100 -1.96 -1.47 -10.49
C PHE A 100 -3.46 -1.25 -10.51
N ASP A 101 -3.94 -0.16 -9.91
CA ASP A 101 -5.35 0.24 -9.91
C ASP A 101 -5.60 1.47 -10.79
N ARG A 102 -4.74 1.68 -11.79
CA ARG A 102 -5.05 2.60 -12.88
C ARG A 102 -6.35 2.08 -13.48
N LYS A 103 -7.46 2.74 -13.17
CA LYS A 103 -8.79 2.50 -13.75
C LYS A 103 -8.66 2.68 -15.26
N THR A 104 -8.21 1.62 -15.92
CA THR A 104 -7.90 1.60 -17.34
C THR A 104 -9.09 0.96 -18.04
N PRO A 105 -9.48 1.46 -19.23
CA PRO A 105 -10.58 0.90 -20.01
C PRO A 105 -10.41 -0.61 -20.30
N THR A 106 -9.20 -1.16 -20.16
CA THR A 106 -8.89 -2.60 -20.24
C THR A 106 -9.51 -3.42 -19.10
N SER A 107 -9.61 -2.90 -17.88
CA SER A 107 -10.29 -3.62 -16.78
C SER A 107 -11.80 -3.65 -17.01
N LEU A 108 -12.37 -2.56 -17.54
CA LEU A 108 -13.76 -2.52 -18.01
C LEU A 108 -13.99 -3.49 -19.17
N TYR A 109 -13.08 -3.55 -20.15
CA TYR A 109 -13.18 -4.53 -21.24
C TYR A 109 -13.14 -5.96 -20.73
N THR A 110 -12.25 -6.27 -19.79
CA THR A 110 -12.16 -7.61 -19.17
C THR A 110 -13.44 -7.95 -18.40
N LEU A 111 -13.97 -7.01 -17.63
CA LEU A 111 -15.26 -7.15 -16.93
C LEU A 111 -16.41 -7.39 -17.93
N LEU A 112 -16.52 -6.57 -18.97
CA LEU A 112 -17.52 -6.71 -20.02
C LEU A 112 -17.40 -8.06 -20.74
N LYS A 113 -16.19 -8.47 -21.11
CA LYS A 113 -15.91 -9.76 -21.73
C LYS A 113 -16.37 -10.91 -20.83
N THR A 114 -16.07 -10.85 -19.53
CA THR A 114 -16.46 -11.87 -18.56
C THR A 114 -17.98 -11.97 -18.43
N ILE A 115 -18.67 -10.83 -18.33
CA ILE A 115 -20.13 -10.77 -18.28
C ILE A 115 -20.74 -11.38 -19.55
N VAL A 116 -20.22 -11.03 -20.72
CA VAL A 116 -20.69 -11.55 -22.01
C VAL A 116 -20.46 -13.05 -22.11
N THR A 117 -19.25 -13.54 -21.79
CA THR A 117 -18.93 -14.97 -21.81
C THR A 117 -19.82 -15.77 -20.86
N LEU A 118 -20.03 -15.28 -19.63
CA LEU A 118 -20.91 -15.95 -18.66
C LEU A 118 -22.38 -15.98 -19.12
N ARG A 119 -22.90 -14.91 -19.74
CA ARG A 119 -24.27 -14.93 -20.29
C ARG A 119 -24.42 -15.85 -21.50
N CYS A 120 -23.38 -16.00 -22.33
CA CYS A 120 -23.41 -16.88 -23.49
C CYS A 120 -23.25 -18.36 -23.10
N SER A 121 -22.44 -18.68 -22.08
CA SER A 121 -22.27 -20.06 -21.60
C SER A 121 -23.47 -20.60 -20.82
N ASN A 122 -24.33 -19.74 -20.26
CA ASN A 122 -25.56 -20.13 -19.54
C ASN A 122 -26.80 -20.32 -20.44
N LYS A 123 -26.61 -20.39 -21.76
CA LYS A 123 -27.69 -20.58 -22.76
C LYS A 123 -27.63 -21.92 -23.50
N ILE A 124 -26.98 -22.94 -22.94
CA ILE A 124 -26.97 -24.31 -23.48
C ILE A 124 -27.68 -25.24 -22.51
#